data_AF-A0A8J7D8D9-F1
#
_entry.id   AF-A0A8J7D8D9-F1
#
_cell.length_a   1.000
_cell.length_b   1.000
_cell.length_c   1.000
_cell.angle_alpha   90.00
_cell.angle_beta   90.00
_cell.angle_gamma   90.00
#
_symmetry.space_group_name_H-M   'P 1'
#
loop_
_entity.id
_entity.type
_entity.pdbx_description
1 polymer ?
#
loop_
_entity_poly.entity_id
_entity_poly.type
_entity_poly.pdbx_seq_one_letter_code
_entity_poly.pdbx_strand_id
1 'polypeptide(L)'
;MASGINYIDSLLSGSKWGSKTITYSFRNEAAWIPTSPDEDDNFKPFTEVQKNATRQVLKLWEEVSGLKFQEVSETLLGGGDIRFGTAALSEGSAHAYYPGPLGGGDVWLNNKVSSNNQPLPGSFGFLTLIHEIGHALGLKHPGNYNAGGGGTPGPYLPASQDSAQYTVMSYNGSGGGTRYTGSDVSPQTPQLYDIAAIQHLYGANNSTRTGNDTYSWDANKAFVQTIWDAAGNDTISAANQTLAATINLNAGSFSSIGPRSNFSSIPAKNNLAIAYKVTIENAVGGSGNDTIIGNSVANKLSGNAGNDTLNGGAGNDTLNGGVGNDTLNGGAGLDELIGGSNNDLYILDSVESVFNIGDLFATNVYDKVTELSQGGIDTVKVSAKDNSFLSRGYTLAANVENLELTGPATNGNGNELNNIIKGNNLSNTLSGGKGNDILYGYDGSDFLVGNGGSLNEKDILIGGSSSDTFVLGDLSQIFYYNTGDSYATITDWQVGVDKIQVKAGNYTLTEGNFGLGSSITLDTGLYYNNDIIAYIQDIGKNQINMQQDFISLTPSAI
;
A
#
# COMPACT_ATOMS: atom_id res chain seq x y z
N MET A 1 -11.29 10.74 34.04
CA MET A 1 -12.04 10.84 32.77
C MET A 1 -11.59 9.64 31.95
N ALA A 2 -12.38 8.57 31.90
CA ALA A 2 -12.04 7.40 31.09
C ALA A 2 -12.63 7.60 29.69
N SER A 3 -11.83 7.35 28.68
CA SER A 3 -12.24 7.34 27.27
C SER A 3 -12.91 6.01 26.88
N GLY A 4 -12.64 4.93 27.63
CA GLY A 4 -13.04 3.58 27.24
C GLY A 4 -12.09 2.93 26.23
N ILE A 5 -11.00 3.62 25.87
CA ILE A 5 -9.98 3.18 24.93
C ILE A 5 -8.67 2.98 25.70
N ASN A 6 -8.18 1.74 25.76
CA ASN A 6 -7.08 1.37 26.65
C ASN A 6 -5.81 2.21 26.47
N TYR A 7 -5.41 2.47 25.22
CA TYR A 7 -4.18 3.22 24.95
C TYR A 7 -4.26 4.71 25.30
N ILE A 8 -5.47 5.28 25.32
CA ILE A 8 -5.69 6.63 25.85
C ILE A 8 -5.68 6.59 27.37
N ASP A 9 -6.48 5.71 27.97
CA ASP A 9 -6.68 5.67 29.42
C ASP A 9 -5.39 5.31 30.18
N SER A 10 -4.51 4.53 29.57
CA SER A 10 -3.18 4.20 30.11
C SER A 10 -2.25 5.40 30.20
N LEU A 11 -2.54 6.50 29.50
CA LEU A 11 -1.73 7.72 29.51
C LEU A 11 -2.36 8.85 30.32
N LEU A 12 -3.58 8.71 30.86
CA LEU A 12 -4.22 9.82 31.60
C LEU A 12 -3.80 9.81 33.08
N SER A 13 -3.20 10.90 33.55
CA SER A 13 -2.83 11.06 34.97
C SER A 13 -4.04 11.27 35.89
N GLY A 14 -5.16 11.70 35.33
CA GLY A 14 -6.34 12.18 36.09
C GLY A 14 -6.33 13.68 36.36
N SER A 15 -5.22 14.36 36.09
CA SER A 15 -5.07 15.82 36.20
C SER A 15 -5.03 16.48 34.83
N LYS A 16 -5.60 17.68 34.71
CA LYS A 16 -5.53 18.51 33.50
C LYS A 16 -5.69 19.99 33.83
N TRP A 17 -5.21 20.87 32.94
CA TRP A 17 -5.47 22.30 33.05
C TRP A 17 -6.93 22.62 32.76
N GLY A 18 -7.50 23.58 33.51
CA GLY A 18 -8.86 24.09 33.26
C GLY A 18 -8.92 25.04 32.06
N SER A 19 -7.83 25.76 31.79
CA SER A 19 -7.70 26.67 30.65
C SER A 19 -7.17 25.94 29.41
N LYS A 20 -7.57 26.41 28.22
CA LYS A 20 -6.95 25.99 26.95
C LYS A 20 -5.76 26.87 26.55
N THR A 21 -5.63 28.06 27.13
CA THR A 21 -4.42 28.88 27.03
C THR A 21 -3.58 28.61 28.26
N ILE A 22 -2.40 28.04 28.07
CA ILE A 22 -1.43 27.74 29.12
C ILE A 22 -0.30 28.74 28.97
N THR A 23 -0.08 29.52 30.03
CA THR A 23 1.07 30.41 30.10
C THR A 23 2.31 29.63 30.50
N TYR A 24 3.47 30.02 29.99
CA TYR A 24 4.74 29.41 30.42
C TYR A 24 5.84 30.45 30.56
N SER A 25 6.83 30.14 31.38
CA SER A 25 7.97 31.02 31.62
C SER A 25 9.26 30.24 31.83
N PHE A 26 10.39 30.92 31.62
CA PHE A 26 11.71 30.39 31.91
C PHE A 26 12.24 31.01 33.19
N ARG A 27 12.55 30.17 34.17
CA ARG A 27 12.97 30.64 35.48
C ARG A 27 14.35 31.30 35.41
N ASN A 28 14.52 32.42 36.11
CA ASN A 28 15.74 33.23 36.08
C ASN A 28 16.65 33.05 37.31
N GLU A 29 16.09 32.65 38.45
CA GLU A 29 16.82 32.48 39.70
C GLU A 29 16.20 31.38 40.56
N ALA A 30 16.99 30.84 41.50
CA ALA A 30 16.47 29.95 42.53
C ALA A 30 15.61 30.77 43.49
N ALA A 31 14.39 30.31 43.76
CA ALA A 31 13.49 30.93 44.71
C ALA A 31 12.85 29.83 45.55
N TRP A 32 13.06 29.84 46.86
CA TRP A 32 12.63 28.76 47.75
C TRP A 32 11.15 28.40 47.54
N ILE A 33 10.89 27.23 46.94
CA ILE A 33 9.55 26.63 46.88
C ILE A 33 9.49 25.59 48.01
N PRO A 34 8.48 25.64 48.90
CA PRO A 34 8.39 24.75 50.07
C PRO A 34 8.37 23.24 49.77
N THR A 35 8.24 22.83 48.50
CA THR A 35 7.90 21.46 48.10
C THR A 35 9.04 20.68 47.43
N SER A 36 10.18 21.30 47.06
CA SER A 36 11.29 20.54 46.46
C SER A 36 12.67 21.17 46.71
N PRO A 37 13.37 20.80 47.80
CA PRO A 37 14.70 21.31 48.11
C PRO A 37 15.78 20.89 47.08
N ASP A 38 15.63 19.74 46.41
CA ASP A 38 16.61 19.23 45.44
C ASP A 38 16.60 20.00 44.10
N GLU A 39 15.49 20.65 43.75
CA GLU A 39 15.33 21.40 42.49
C GLU A 39 15.94 22.81 42.54
N ASP A 40 16.02 23.41 43.73
CA ASP A 40 16.69 24.68 43.95
C ASP A 40 18.21 24.52 44.15
N ASP A 41 18.67 23.32 44.56
CA ASP A 41 20.09 23.01 44.70
C ASP A 41 20.80 22.93 43.34
N ASN A 42 21.73 23.86 43.11
CA ASN A 42 22.46 24.04 41.85
C ASN A 42 21.56 24.35 40.64
N PHE A 43 20.44 25.04 40.88
CA PHE A 43 19.61 25.60 39.80
C PHE A 43 20.46 26.40 38.81
N LYS A 44 20.19 26.19 37.51
CA LYS A 44 20.68 27.09 36.46
C LYS A 44 19.53 27.47 35.52
N PRO A 45 19.45 28.74 35.10
CA PRO A 45 18.51 29.16 34.07
C PRO A 45 18.72 28.36 32.77
N PHE A 46 17.64 28.13 32.03
CA PHE A 46 17.74 27.58 30.68
C PHE A 46 18.63 28.47 29.81
N THR A 47 19.53 27.84 29.08
CA THR A 47 20.27 28.46 27.98
C THR A 47 19.33 28.78 26.82
N GLU A 48 19.72 29.69 25.92
CA GLU A 48 18.87 30.04 24.78
C GLU A 48 18.58 28.84 23.86
N VAL A 49 19.51 27.89 23.76
CA VAL A 49 19.31 26.63 23.01
C VAL A 49 18.17 25.82 23.64
N GLN A 50 18.15 25.68 24.96
CA GLN A 50 17.08 24.96 25.68
C GLN A 50 15.74 25.70 25.60
N LYS A 51 15.74 27.04 25.70
CA LYS A 51 14.52 27.85 25.51
C LYS A 51 13.93 27.65 24.12
N ASN A 52 14.76 27.72 23.08
CA ASN A 52 14.33 27.53 21.70
C ASN A 52 13.79 26.13 21.43
N ALA A 53 14.42 25.09 21.98
CA ALA A 53 13.90 23.73 21.90
C ALA A 53 12.56 23.58 22.62
N THR A 54 12.42 24.19 23.81
CA THR A 54 11.16 24.17 24.58
C THR A 54 10.03 24.82 23.81
N ARG A 55 10.26 26.00 23.21
CA ARG A 55 9.28 26.67 22.34
C ARG A 55 8.87 25.80 21.16
N GLN A 56 9.82 25.09 20.54
CA GLN A 56 9.53 24.14 19.47
C GLN A 56 8.64 22.99 19.95
N VAL A 57 8.96 22.37 21.10
CA VAL A 57 8.15 21.27 21.65
C VAL A 57 6.75 21.71 22.06
N LEU A 58 6.61 22.88 22.69
CA LEU A 58 5.30 23.47 22.99
C LEU A 58 4.50 23.69 21.70
N LYS A 59 5.15 24.11 20.62
CA LYS A 59 4.48 24.24 19.32
C LYS A 59 3.99 22.89 18.79
N LEU A 60 4.76 21.81 18.93
CA LEU A 60 4.33 20.46 18.53
C LEU A 60 3.08 20.01 19.30
N TRP A 61 3.01 20.27 20.61
CA TRP A 61 1.80 19.98 21.40
C TRP A 61 0.61 20.86 21.01
N GLU A 62 0.84 22.13 20.68
CA GLU A 62 -0.20 23.03 20.15
C GLU A 62 -0.69 22.60 18.75
N GLU A 63 0.19 22.08 17.89
CA GLU A 63 -0.18 21.62 16.56
C GLU A 63 -1.22 20.51 16.61
N VAL A 64 -1.12 19.60 17.58
CA VAL A 64 -1.97 18.40 17.68
C VAL A 64 -3.17 18.57 18.60
N SER A 65 -3.22 19.61 19.44
CA SER A 65 -4.22 19.77 20.49
C SER A 65 -4.85 21.16 20.52
N GLY A 66 -6.06 21.27 21.07
CA GLY A 66 -6.79 22.54 21.22
C GLY A 66 -6.18 23.51 22.23
N LEU A 67 -4.93 23.30 22.64
CA LEU A 67 -4.17 24.18 23.52
C LEU A 67 -3.54 25.34 22.76
N LYS A 68 -3.22 26.41 23.49
CA LYS A 68 -2.35 27.50 23.06
C LYS A 68 -1.34 27.81 24.14
N PHE A 69 -0.08 27.98 23.75
CA PHE A 69 0.99 28.32 24.68
C PHE A 69 1.40 29.77 24.57
N GLN A 70 1.45 30.47 25.70
CA GLN A 70 1.82 31.88 25.75
C GLN A 70 3.02 32.08 26.67
N GLU A 71 4.15 32.53 26.12
CA GLU A 71 5.30 32.89 26.93
C GLU A 71 4.99 34.15 27.75
N VAL A 72 5.26 34.11 29.05
CA VAL A 72 5.14 35.23 29.97
C VAL A 72 6.47 35.45 30.69
N SER A 73 6.66 36.66 31.24
CA SER A 73 7.85 36.96 32.03
C SER A 73 7.79 36.28 33.38
N GLU A 74 8.91 35.68 33.80
CA GLU A 74 9.08 35.16 35.16
C GLU A 74 9.23 36.32 36.15
N THR A 75 8.62 36.19 37.33
CA THR A 75 8.82 37.10 38.47
C THR A 75 9.13 36.33 39.75
N LEU A 76 9.74 36.99 40.73
CA LEU A 76 10.01 36.43 42.07
C LEU A 76 8.76 35.93 42.81
N LEU A 77 7.57 36.45 42.45
CA LEU A 77 6.31 36.16 43.14
C LEU A 77 5.36 35.27 42.31
N GLY A 78 5.77 34.88 41.09
CA GLY A 78 4.93 34.08 40.19
C GLY A 78 5.50 33.98 38.78
N GLY A 79 5.17 32.88 38.10
CA GLY A 79 5.52 32.59 36.72
C GLY A 79 4.30 32.20 35.89
N GLY A 80 4.53 31.63 34.71
CA GLY A 80 3.48 30.99 33.94
C GLY A 80 2.92 29.75 34.64
N ASP A 81 1.84 29.22 34.08
CA ASP A 81 1.23 27.95 34.53
C ASP A 81 2.26 26.80 34.51
N ILE A 82 3.17 26.81 33.53
CA ILE A 82 4.32 25.89 33.44
C ILE A 82 5.62 26.69 33.52
N ARG A 83 6.53 26.32 34.42
CA ARG A 83 7.87 26.93 34.50
C ARG A 83 8.94 25.94 34.11
N PHE A 84 9.97 26.45 33.43
CA PHE A 84 11.09 25.65 32.95
C PHE A 84 12.40 26.06 33.61
N GLY A 85 13.18 25.07 34.03
CA GLY A 85 14.50 25.29 34.63
C GLY A 85 15.38 24.04 34.63
N THR A 86 16.65 24.20 34.99
CA THR A 86 17.53 23.04 35.22
C THR A 86 17.85 22.88 36.69
N ALA A 87 18.03 21.62 37.11
CA ALA A 87 18.45 21.26 38.45
C ALA A 87 19.50 20.13 38.40
N ALA A 88 20.26 19.96 39.47
CA ALA A 88 21.27 18.90 39.58
C ALA A 88 20.68 17.62 40.19
N LEU A 89 19.63 17.07 39.55
CA LEU A 89 18.84 15.96 40.07
C LEU A 89 19.71 14.74 40.44
N SER A 90 19.32 14.05 41.51
CA SER A 90 19.99 12.86 42.04
C SER A 90 19.77 11.63 41.15
N GLU A 91 18.59 11.54 40.51
CA GLU A 91 18.19 10.47 39.60
C GLU A 91 17.42 11.05 38.40
N GLY A 92 17.30 10.26 37.34
CA GLY A 92 16.54 10.62 36.14
C GLY A 92 17.22 11.66 35.23
N SER A 93 16.73 11.77 34.00
CA SER A 93 17.17 12.78 33.02
C SER A 93 16.45 14.10 33.16
N ALA A 94 15.26 14.10 33.74
CA ALA A 94 14.44 15.25 34.03
C ALA A 94 13.32 14.85 35.00
N HIS A 95 12.54 15.82 35.44
CA HIS A 95 11.32 15.60 36.21
C HIS A 95 10.30 16.69 35.88
N ALA A 96 9.01 16.34 35.93
CA ALA A 96 7.92 17.29 35.81
C ALA A 96 6.77 16.97 36.76
N TYR A 97 6.04 18.02 37.11
CA TYR A 97 4.82 17.93 37.90
C TYR A 97 3.59 17.89 37.01
N TYR A 98 2.59 17.09 37.40
CA TYR A 98 1.27 17.14 36.77
C TYR A 98 0.60 18.52 36.96
N PRO A 99 -0.41 18.86 36.12
CA PRO A 99 -1.20 20.07 36.28
C PRO A 99 -1.75 20.24 37.70
N GLY A 100 -1.52 21.42 38.31
CA GLY A 100 -1.93 21.68 39.68
C GLY A 100 -1.50 23.06 40.20
N PRO A 101 -1.96 23.47 41.39
CA PRO A 101 -1.54 24.72 42.01
C PRO A 101 -0.09 24.65 42.53
N LEU A 102 0.53 25.81 42.75
CA LEU A 102 1.81 25.96 43.48
C LEU A 102 2.97 25.09 42.92
N GLY A 103 3.33 25.28 41.64
CA GLY A 103 4.41 24.56 40.97
C GLY A 103 3.97 23.28 40.25
N GLY A 104 2.66 22.98 40.24
CA GLY A 104 2.11 22.00 39.31
C GLY A 104 2.38 22.42 37.87
N GLY A 105 2.83 21.48 37.04
CA GLY A 105 3.26 21.75 35.66
C GLY A 105 4.74 22.05 35.46
N ASP A 106 5.51 22.37 36.51
CA ASP A 106 6.92 22.73 36.32
C ASP A 106 7.73 21.58 35.72
N VAL A 107 8.71 21.93 34.89
CA VAL A 107 9.60 21.01 34.18
C VAL A 107 11.06 21.33 34.48
N TRP A 108 11.78 20.33 34.99
CA TRP A 108 13.18 20.42 35.40
C TRP A 108 14.07 19.48 34.61
N LEU A 109 14.97 20.01 33.80
CA LEU A 109 16.00 19.19 33.13
C LEU A 109 17.18 18.92 34.06
N ASN A 110 17.66 17.67 34.11
CA ASN A 110 18.88 17.35 34.84
C ASN A 110 20.10 17.92 34.11
N ASN A 111 20.83 18.84 34.74
CA ASN A 111 22.02 19.46 34.17
C ASN A 111 23.26 18.54 34.13
N LYS A 112 23.18 17.34 34.72
CA LYS A 112 24.22 16.30 34.61
C LYS A 112 24.10 15.47 33.32
N VAL A 113 22.98 15.56 32.60
CA VAL A 113 22.74 14.79 31.37
C VAL A 113 23.15 15.60 30.16
N SER A 114 24.16 15.12 29.43
CA SER A 114 24.78 15.87 28.33
C SER A 114 23.81 16.22 27.19
N SER A 115 22.87 15.32 26.86
CA SER A 115 21.88 15.57 25.80
C SER A 115 20.90 16.71 26.13
N ASN A 116 20.70 17.03 27.41
CA ASN A 116 19.85 18.15 27.83
C ASN A 116 20.49 19.52 27.60
N ASN A 117 21.80 19.57 27.34
CA ASN A 117 22.49 20.82 27.03
C ASN A 117 22.20 21.30 25.60
N GLN A 118 21.91 20.36 24.69
CA GLN A 118 21.56 20.65 23.29
C GLN A 118 20.40 19.74 22.83
N PRO A 119 19.18 20.00 23.33
CA PRO A 119 18.00 19.25 22.94
C PRO A 119 17.57 19.65 21.52
N LEU A 120 18.18 19.03 20.51
CA LEU A 120 17.84 19.19 19.10
C LEU A 120 16.95 18.04 18.62
N PRO A 121 16.05 18.24 17.63
CA PRO A 121 15.22 17.17 17.09
C PRO A 121 16.02 15.90 16.76
N GLY A 122 15.56 14.76 17.29
CA GLY A 122 16.21 13.45 17.13
C GLY A 122 17.18 13.09 18.26
N SER A 123 17.53 14.04 19.14
CA SER A 123 18.33 13.77 20.32
C SER A 123 17.47 13.31 21.50
N PHE A 124 18.08 12.57 22.42
CA PHE A 124 17.42 12.16 23.66
C PHE A 124 16.94 13.35 24.50
N GLY A 125 17.69 14.47 24.52
CA GLY A 125 17.27 15.67 25.26
C GLY A 125 16.02 16.34 24.69
N PHE A 126 15.81 16.25 23.37
CA PHE A 126 14.58 16.75 22.76
C PHE A 126 13.39 15.84 23.07
N LEU A 127 13.58 14.52 23.03
CA LEU A 127 12.59 13.56 23.52
C LEU A 127 12.22 13.83 24.97
N THR A 128 13.21 14.05 25.85
CA THR A 128 12.97 14.41 27.26
C THR A 128 12.07 15.63 27.38
N LEU A 129 12.29 16.70 26.60
CA LEU A 129 11.40 17.86 26.61
C LEU A 129 9.96 17.51 26.18
N ILE A 130 9.78 16.70 25.12
CA ILE A 130 8.45 16.25 24.68
C ILE A 130 7.76 15.49 25.82
N HIS A 131 8.49 14.56 26.44
CA HIS A 131 8.02 13.70 27.52
C HIS A 131 7.59 14.51 28.76
N GLU A 132 8.48 15.35 29.29
CA GLU A 132 8.20 16.11 30.52
C GLU A 132 7.10 17.15 30.32
N ILE A 133 7.02 17.76 29.13
CA ILE A 133 5.88 18.63 28.80
C ILE A 133 4.59 17.79 28.73
N GLY A 134 4.64 16.55 28.24
CA GLY A 134 3.51 15.62 28.33
C GLY A 134 3.00 15.44 29.76
N HIS A 135 3.91 15.24 30.73
CA HIS A 135 3.57 15.22 32.16
C HIS A 135 2.94 16.54 32.64
N ALA A 136 3.56 17.67 32.31
CA ALA A 136 3.05 19.00 32.64
C ALA A 136 1.67 19.30 32.04
N LEU A 137 1.28 18.57 30.98
CA LEU A 137 -0.03 18.64 30.36
C LEU A 137 -1.04 17.59 30.89
N GLY A 138 -0.60 16.66 31.73
CA GLY A 138 -1.45 15.67 32.38
C GLY A 138 -1.35 14.24 31.85
N LEU A 139 -0.35 13.93 31.03
CA LEU A 139 -0.07 12.56 30.60
C LEU A 139 0.81 11.83 31.60
N LYS A 140 0.54 10.56 31.92
CA LYS A 140 1.39 9.71 32.78
C LYS A 140 2.15 8.68 31.95
N HIS A 141 3.12 8.01 32.57
CA HIS A 141 3.71 6.81 31.98
C HIS A 141 2.66 5.73 31.72
N PRO A 142 2.77 4.95 30.64
CA PRO A 142 1.81 3.91 30.28
C PRO A 142 1.89 2.67 31.18
N GLY A 143 2.93 2.55 32.01
CA GLY A 143 3.17 1.44 32.93
C GLY A 143 3.34 1.91 34.38
N ASN A 144 3.53 0.95 35.28
CA ASN A 144 3.78 1.22 36.70
C ASN A 144 5.26 1.40 37.00
N TYR A 145 5.87 2.45 36.47
CA TYR A 145 7.28 2.73 36.69
C TYR A 145 7.56 4.22 36.73
N ASN A 146 8.63 4.56 37.44
CA ASN A 146 9.28 5.85 37.45
C ASN A 146 10.80 5.62 37.55
N ALA A 147 11.60 6.58 37.09
CA ALA A 147 13.04 6.54 37.34
C ALA A 147 13.28 6.53 38.86
N GLY A 148 14.07 5.58 39.37
CA GLY A 148 14.28 5.40 40.82
C GLY A 148 13.33 4.44 41.54
N GLY A 149 12.27 3.97 40.87
CA GLY A 149 11.30 3.01 41.39
C GLY A 149 10.03 3.64 41.99
N GLY A 150 8.87 2.99 41.76
CA GLY A 150 7.54 3.42 42.25
C GLY A 150 6.44 3.45 41.17
N GLY A 151 5.17 3.64 41.60
CA GLY A 151 4.02 4.04 40.74
C GLY A 151 2.63 3.59 41.27
N THR A 152 1.56 3.82 40.47
CA THR A 152 0.14 3.58 40.84
C THR A 152 -0.53 2.42 40.07
N PRO A 153 -1.58 1.76 40.63
CA PRO A 153 -2.34 0.68 39.96
C PRO A 153 -3.19 1.14 38.75
N GLY A 154 -2.92 0.60 37.55
CA GLY A 154 -3.77 0.52 36.34
C GLY A 154 -4.34 1.80 35.69
N PRO A 155 -5.03 1.65 34.53
CA PRO A 155 -4.74 0.64 33.49
C PRO A 155 -3.36 0.88 32.85
N TYR A 156 -2.82 -0.14 32.18
CA TYR A 156 -1.50 -0.11 31.54
C TYR A 156 -1.56 -0.48 30.06
N LEU A 157 -0.62 0.05 29.28
CA LEU A 157 -0.41 -0.44 27.93
C LEU A 157 0.10 -1.89 27.96
N PRO A 158 -0.30 -2.73 26.99
CA PRO A 158 0.34 -4.02 26.76
C PRO A 158 1.84 -3.85 26.54
N ALA A 159 2.67 -4.79 27.00
CA ALA A 159 4.12 -4.70 26.89
C ALA A 159 4.65 -4.55 25.45
N SER A 160 3.90 -5.05 24.44
CA SER A 160 4.24 -4.87 23.02
C SER A 160 3.99 -3.45 22.50
N GLN A 161 3.21 -2.64 23.21
CA GLN A 161 2.82 -1.29 22.85
C GLN A 161 3.38 -0.22 23.81
N ASP A 162 3.80 -0.63 25.01
CA ASP A 162 4.58 0.21 25.90
C ASP A 162 5.99 0.41 25.32
N SER A 163 6.07 1.29 24.33
CA SER A 163 7.29 1.68 23.64
C SER A 163 7.19 3.10 23.11
N ALA A 164 8.33 3.77 23.04
CA ALA A 164 8.50 5.08 22.42
C ALA A 164 8.18 5.14 20.91
N GLN A 165 7.88 3.99 20.27
CA GLN A 165 7.20 3.95 18.96
C GLN A 165 5.77 4.50 19.03
N TYR A 166 5.05 4.21 20.11
CA TYR A 166 3.62 4.51 20.24
C TYR A 166 3.37 5.71 21.15
N THR A 167 4.20 5.91 22.16
CA THR A 167 4.08 7.01 23.12
C THR A 167 5.45 7.44 23.65
N VAL A 168 5.76 8.72 23.55
CA VAL A 168 6.96 9.32 24.17
C VAL A 168 6.96 9.20 25.69
N MET A 169 5.82 8.88 26.31
CA MET A 169 5.69 8.64 27.75
C MET A 169 6.24 7.28 28.19
N SER A 170 6.59 6.39 27.25
CA SER A 170 7.22 5.10 27.57
C SER A 170 8.71 5.25 27.88
N TYR A 171 9.21 4.44 28.82
CA TYR A 171 10.66 4.29 29.05
C TYR A 171 11.31 3.23 28.16
N ASN A 172 10.51 2.45 27.44
CA ASN A 172 11.03 1.38 26.60
C ASN A 172 11.25 1.87 25.17
N GLY A 173 12.44 1.63 24.62
CA GLY A 173 12.61 1.60 23.17
C GLY A 173 11.95 0.35 22.57
N SER A 174 11.82 0.29 21.26
CA SER A 174 11.19 -0.86 20.60
C SER A 174 11.91 -2.17 21.00
N GLY A 175 11.17 -3.14 21.56
CA GLY A 175 11.70 -4.46 21.89
C GLY A 175 12.70 -4.53 23.06
N GLY A 176 12.63 -3.63 24.05
CA GLY A 176 13.43 -3.75 25.29
C GLY A 176 14.90 -3.31 25.15
N GLY A 177 15.24 -2.58 24.09
CA GLY A 177 16.54 -1.92 23.90
C GLY A 177 16.37 -0.46 23.48
N THR A 178 17.42 0.35 23.64
CA THR A 178 17.44 1.82 23.42
C THR A 178 17.20 2.29 21.98
N ARG A 179 16.76 1.42 21.05
CA ARG A 179 16.55 1.76 19.63
C ARG A 179 15.06 1.93 19.36
N TYR A 180 14.68 3.03 18.71
CA TYR A 180 13.30 3.42 18.44
C TYR A 180 12.93 2.92 17.05
N THR A 181 12.09 1.89 16.97
CA THR A 181 11.58 1.33 15.70
C THR A 181 12.67 0.85 14.73
N GLY A 182 13.88 0.54 15.21
CA GLY A 182 15.00 0.26 14.30
C GLY A 182 15.57 1.50 13.62
N SER A 183 15.13 2.71 13.99
CA SER A 183 15.87 3.97 13.87
C SER A 183 16.78 4.19 15.08
N ASP A 184 17.92 4.84 14.86
CA ASP A 184 18.90 5.16 15.90
C ASP A 184 18.75 6.61 16.43
N VAL A 185 17.69 7.34 16.03
CA VAL A 185 17.32 8.66 16.58
C VAL A 185 16.07 8.58 17.45
N SER A 186 15.93 9.54 18.37
CA SER A 186 14.77 9.63 19.26
C SER A 186 13.56 10.27 18.55
N PRO A 187 12.32 10.01 19.01
CA PRO A 187 11.12 10.68 18.53
C PRO A 187 11.26 12.22 18.51
N GLN A 188 10.75 12.81 17.44
CA GLN A 188 10.81 14.25 17.15
C GLN A 188 9.45 14.93 17.30
N THR A 189 8.39 14.17 17.56
CA THR A 189 7.03 14.65 17.78
C THR A 189 6.39 13.86 18.93
N PRO A 190 5.27 14.34 19.51
CA PRO A 190 4.32 13.44 20.17
C PRO A 190 3.99 12.28 19.22
N GLN A 191 3.92 11.05 19.75
CA GLN A 191 3.62 9.85 18.98
C GLN A 191 2.11 9.55 18.98
N LEU A 192 1.70 8.52 18.25
CA LEU A 192 0.31 8.16 17.97
C LEU A 192 -0.62 8.20 19.22
N TYR A 193 -0.19 7.60 20.33
CA TYR A 193 -1.01 7.53 21.54
C TYR A 193 -0.95 8.82 22.36
N ASP A 194 0.18 9.54 22.30
CA ASP A 194 0.31 10.85 22.92
C ASP A 194 -0.69 11.84 22.32
N ILE A 195 -0.78 11.84 20.98
CA ILE A 195 -1.73 12.67 20.22
C ILE A 195 -3.17 12.29 20.59
N ALA A 196 -3.50 11.00 20.60
CA ALA A 196 -4.85 10.56 20.99
C ALA A 196 -5.23 10.98 22.41
N ALA A 197 -4.30 10.84 23.37
CA ALA A 197 -4.53 11.17 24.77
C ALA A 197 -4.64 12.69 25.01
N ILE A 198 -3.76 13.49 24.40
CA ILE A 198 -3.82 14.94 24.56
C ILE A 198 -5.07 15.53 23.90
N GLN A 199 -5.48 15.00 22.76
CA GLN A 199 -6.73 15.37 22.09
C GLN A 199 -7.96 14.97 22.91
N HIS A 200 -7.90 13.85 23.64
CA HIS A 200 -8.95 13.51 24.58
C HIS A 200 -9.07 14.54 25.73
N LEU A 201 -7.95 15.04 26.25
CA LEU A 201 -7.95 16.02 27.34
C LEU A 201 -8.41 17.42 26.92
N TYR A 202 -7.97 17.89 25.74
CA TYR A 202 -8.07 19.30 25.33
C TYR A 202 -8.77 19.54 23.98
N GLY A 203 -9.14 18.48 23.25
CA GLY A 203 -9.66 18.51 21.89
C GLY A 203 -8.54 18.50 20.84
N ALA A 204 -8.87 18.11 19.61
CA ALA A 204 -7.98 18.20 18.46
C ALA A 204 -7.87 19.63 17.92
N ASN A 205 -6.72 19.99 17.34
CA ASN A 205 -6.55 21.26 16.65
C ASN A 205 -6.87 21.10 15.16
N ASN A 206 -8.10 21.45 14.80
CA ASN A 206 -8.60 21.34 13.42
C ASN A 206 -8.20 22.53 12.53
N SER A 207 -7.22 23.35 12.96
CA SER A 207 -6.70 24.49 12.18
C SER A 207 -5.25 24.30 11.74
N THR A 208 -4.60 23.23 12.19
CA THR A 208 -3.22 22.89 11.81
C THR A 208 -3.23 22.20 10.46
N ARG A 209 -2.55 22.78 9.47
CA ARG A 209 -2.39 22.19 8.12
C ARG A 209 -3.77 21.85 7.54
N THR A 210 -4.46 22.87 7.05
CA THR A 210 -5.78 22.69 6.41
C THR A 210 -5.67 22.83 4.89
N GLY A 211 -4.44 22.87 4.37
CA GLY A 211 -4.13 23.05 2.96
C GLY A 211 -3.78 21.70 2.33
N ASN A 212 -3.25 21.70 1.11
CA ASN A 212 -2.71 20.49 0.53
C ASN A 212 -1.22 20.43 0.87
N ASP A 213 -0.86 19.60 1.83
CA ASP A 213 0.46 19.53 2.40
C ASP A 213 1.26 18.35 1.82
N THR A 214 2.57 18.54 1.63
CA THR A 214 3.49 17.47 1.19
C THR A 214 4.54 17.21 2.26
N TYR A 215 4.53 15.99 2.78
CA TYR A 215 5.45 15.50 3.80
C TYR A 215 6.63 14.78 3.14
N SER A 216 7.84 15.31 3.34
CA SER A 216 9.07 14.72 2.81
C SER A 216 10.22 14.90 3.80
N TRP A 217 11.21 14.02 3.73
CA TRP A 217 12.35 13.99 4.63
C TRP A 217 13.66 13.95 3.87
N ASP A 218 14.75 14.40 4.49
CA ASP A 218 16.10 14.35 3.92
C ASP A 218 16.55 12.89 3.76
N ALA A 219 16.99 12.50 2.55
CA ALA A 219 17.38 11.14 2.20
C ALA A 219 18.50 10.55 3.07
N ASN A 220 19.30 11.41 3.72
CA ASN A 220 20.44 10.98 4.53
C ASN A 220 20.21 11.14 6.03
N LYS A 221 19.02 11.56 6.47
CA LYS A 221 18.73 11.79 7.89
C LYS A 221 17.68 10.83 8.40
N ALA A 222 18.02 10.17 9.51
CA ALA A 222 17.06 9.40 10.26
C ALA A 222 16.08 10.33 10.99
N PHE A 223 14.83 9.90 11.09
CA PHE A 223 13.77 10.63 11.77
C PHE A 223 12.79 9.63 12.41
N VAL A 224 12.06 10.08 13.44
CA VAL A 224 10.93 9.34 14.03
C VAL A 224 9.81 10.34 14.33
N GLN A 225 8.69 10.28 13.61
CA GLN A 225 7.64 11.30 13.63
C GLN A 225 6.23 10.71 13.49
N THR A 226 5.22 11.44 13.97
CA THR A 226 3.80 11.18 13.70
C THR A 226 3.18 12.41 13.04
N ILE A 227 2.47 12.21 11.92
CA ILE A 227 1.76 13.26 11.20
C ILE A 227 0.44 13.56 11.93
N TRP A 228 0.22 14.83 12.22
CA TRP A 228 -1.11 15.41 12.45
C TRP A 228 -1.40 16.40 11.35
N ASP A 229 -2.52 16.18 10.66
CA ASP A 229 -3.05 17.04 9.61
C ASP A 229 -4.55 17.17 9.84
N ALA A 230 -5.10 18.38 9.74
CA ALA A 230 -6.50 18.61 10.03
C ALA A 230 -7.40 18.42 8.81
N ALA A 231 -6.91 18.71 7.61
CA ALA A 231 -7.65 18.63 6.37
C ALA A 231 -6.73 18.96 5.19
N GLY A 232 -7.03 18.40 4.04
CA GLY A 232 -6.23 18.67 2.87
C GLY A 232 -6.46 17.62 1.81
N ASN A 233 -5.74 17.78 0.71
CA ASN A 233 -5.40 16.67 -0.16
C ASN A 233 -3.88 16.49 -0.08
N ASP A 234 -3.46 15.60 0.81
CA ASP A 234 -2.11 15.56 1.34
C ASP A 234 -1.29 14.44 0.72
N THR A 235 0.04 14.61 0.76
CA THR A 235 0.97 13.68 0.12
C THR A 235 2.10 13.29 1.07
N ILE A 236 2.32 11.99 1.25
CA ILE A 236 3.59 11.46 1.77
C ILE A 236 4.53 11.20 0.59
N SER A 237 5.68 11.86 0.57
CA SER A 237 6.64 11.76 -0.53
C SER A 237 8.00 11.25 -0.08
N ALA A 238 8.36 10.08 -0.58
CA ALA A 238 9.68 9.47 -0.55
C ALA A 238 10.46 9.69 -1.86
N ALA A 239 10.05 10.66 -2.71
CA ALA A 239 10.62 10.87 -4.05
C ALA A 239 12.14 11.08 -4.09
N ASN A 240 12.74 11.56 -3.00
CA ASN A 240 14.19 11.76 -2.89
C ASN A 240 14.92 10.58 -2.23
N GLN A 241 14.21 9.53 -1.82
CA GLN A 241 14.77 8.37 -1.15
C GLN A 241 15.31 7.38 -2.17
N THR A 242 16.44 6.76 -1.86
CA THR A 242 17.04 5.68 -2.67
C THR A 242 16.89 4.31 -2.03
N LEU A 243 16.53 4.29 -0.74
CA LEU A 243 16.20 3.08 -0.01
C LEU A 243 14.72 2.77 -0.22
N ALA A 244 14.41 1.47 -0.30
CA ALA A 244 13.04 0.98 -0.31
C ALA A 244 12.23 1.58 0.85
N ALA A 245 11.12 2.21 0.51
CA ALA A 245 10.13 2.77 1.41
C ALA A 245 8.92 1.84 1.51
N THR A 246 8.31 1.81 2.70
CA THR A 246 6.98 1.23 2.89
C THR A 246 6.06 2.34 3.36
N ILE A 247 5.13 2.77 2.53
CA ILE A 247 4.20 3.86 2.80
C ILE A 247 2.81 3.25 3.01
N ASN A 248 2.20 3.50 4.17
CA ASN A 248 0.85 3.07 4.50
C ASN A 248 0.02 4.29 4.90
N LEU A 249 -0.98 4.63 4.09
CA LEU A 249 -1.82 5.82 4.22
C LEU A 249 -2.97 5.66 5.25
N ASN A 250 -3.11 4.49 5.88
CA ASN A 250 -4.17 4.27 6.86
C ASN A 250 -3.87 4.98 8.19
N ALA A 251 -4.85 5.72 8.71
CA ALA A 251 -4.73 6.38 10.02
C ALA A 251 -4.37 5.39 11.13
N GLY A 252 -3.42 5.76 11.99
CA GLY A 252 -2.89 4.89 13.04
C GLY A 252 -1.90 3.82 12.56
N SER A 253 -1.58 3.78 11.27
CA SER A 253 -0.56 2.88 10.72
C SER A 253 0.83 3.51 10.75
N PHE A 254 1.82 2.66 10.52
CA PHE A 254 3.22 3.04 10.43
C PHE A 254 3.76 2.83 9.02
N SER A 255 4.67 3.71 8.63
CA SER A 255 5.45 3.69 7.41
C SER A 255 6.94 3.64 7.74
N SER A 256 7.74 3.18 6.79
CA SER A 256 9.19 3.05 6.86
C SER A 256 9.81 3.87 5.74
N ILE A 257 10.45 5.00 6.04
CA ILE A 257 11.00 5.91 5.04
C ILE A 257 12.40 6.34 5.45
N GLY A 258 13.34 6.26 4.49
CA GLY A 258 14.71 6.72 4.66
C GLY A 258 15.56 5.83 5.58
N PRO A 259 16.70 6.34 6.04
CA PRO A 259 17.72 5.50 6.65
C PRO A 259 17.50 5.32 8.16
N ARG A 260 17.91 4.15 8.68
CA ARG A 260 17.89 3.81 10.12
C ARG A 260 18.66 4.81 10.98
N SER A 261 19.84 5.20 10.52
CA SER A 261 20.69 6.21 11.15
C SER A 261 21.16 7.17 10.07
N ASN A 262 21.66 8.34 10.45
CA ASN A 262 22.17 9.29 9.45
C ASN A 262 23.21 8.62 8.53
N PHE A 263 23.07 8.81 7.22
CA PHE A 263 23.89 8.22 6.17
C PHE A 263 23.90 6.67 6.13
N SER A 264 22.95 6.00 6.78
CA SER A 264 22.83 4.54 6.71
C SER A 264 22.28 4.08 5.38
N SER A 265 22.76 2.93 4.88
CA SER A 265 22.11 2.21 3.78
C SER A 265 21.06 1.21 4.25
N ILE A 266 20.85 1.10 5.57
CA ILE A 266 19.83 0.23 6.15
C ILE A 266 18.53 1.03 6.23
N PRO A 267 17.41 0.56 5.63
CA PRO A 267 16.13 1.22 5.77
C PRO A 267 15.69 1.31 7.25
N ALA A 268 15.08 2.44 7.61
CA ALA A 268 14.37 2.57 8.87
C ALA A 268 13.19 1.59 8.91
N LYS A 269 12.62 1.35 10.10
CA LYS A 269 11.34 0.66 10.24
C LYS A 269 10.37 1.52 11.03
N ASN A 270 9.11 1.52 10.65
CA ASN A 270 7.99 2.13 11.38
C ASN A 270 8.29 3.52 11.97
N ASN A 271 9.07 4.33 11.26
CA ASN A 271 9.60 5.58 11.77
C ASN A 271 8.71 6.79 11.44
N LEU A 272 7.66 6.56 10.65
CA LEU A 272 6.60 7.52 10.41
C LEU A 272 5.27 6.89 10.83
N ALA A 273 4.44 7.61 11.59
CA ALA A 273 3.06 7.24 11.83
C ALA A 273 2.10 8.31 11.32
N ILE A 274 0.86 7.93 11.05
CA ILE A 274 -0.24 8.86 10.79
C ILE A 274 -1.14 8.86 12.04
N ALA A 275 -1.41 10.03 12.62
CA ALA A 275 -2.28 10.11 13.79
C ALA A 275 -3.70 9.61 13.48
N TYR A 276 -4.43 9.16 14.51
CA TYR A 276 -5.82 8.78 14.32
C TYR A 276 -6.65 9.95 13.79
N LYS A 277 -7.59 9.65 12.87
CA LYS A 277 -8.49 10.60 12.19
C LYS A 277 -7.82 11.56 11.20
N VAL A 278 -6.53 11.40 10.95
CA VAL A 278 -5.87 12.06 9.81
C VAL A 278 -6.15 11.24 8.56
N THR A 279 -6.47 11.92 7.46
CA THR A 279 -6.57 11.30 6.13
C THR A 279 -5.40 11.83 5.31
N ILE A 280 -4.72 10.93 4.59
CA ILE A 280 -3.70 11.27 3.60
C ILE A 280 -4.11 10.57 2.31
N GLU A 281 -4.22 11.31 1.23
CA GLU A 281 -4.77 10.84 -0.03
C GLU A 281 -3.69 10.30 -0.96
N ASN A 282 -2.47 10.83 -0.90
CA ASN A 282 -1.46 10.55 -1.92
C ASN A 282 -0.15 10.03 -1.33
N ALA A 283 0.53 9.22 -2.14
CA ALA A 283 1.87 8.73 -1.84
C ALA A 283 2.75 8.74 -3.08
N VAL A 284 4.03 9.04 -2.87
CA VAL A 284 5.07 8.98 -3.91
C VAL A 284 6.26 8.21 -3.37
N GLY A 285 6.62 7.10 -4.01
CA GLY A 285 7.85 6.32 -3.80
C GLY A 285 9.10 7.05 -4.28
N GLY A 286 10.26 6.50 -3.97
CA GLY A 286 11.58 6.96 -4.37
C GLY A 286 12.14 6.17 -5.55
N SER A 287 13.43 5.86 -5.49
CA SER A 287 14.13 5.04 -6.50
C SER A 287 14.44 3.61 -6.04
N GLY A 288 13.86 3.19 -4.91
CA GLY A 288 14.01 1.86 -4.34
C GLY A 288 12.79 1.00 -4.70
N ASN A 289 12.83 -0.28 -4.34
CA ASN A 289 11.66 -1.16 -4.52
C ASN A 289 10.66 -0.88 -3.40
N ASP A 290 9.68 -0.04 -3.66
CA ASP A 290 8.79 0.51 -2.67
C ASP A 290 7.51 -0.31 -2.52
N THR A 291 6.88 -0.18 -1.35
CA THR A 291 5.55 -0.73 -1.09
C THR A 291 4.64 0.39 -0.64
N ILE A 292 3.58 0.65 -1.40
CA ILE A 292 2.62 1.72 -1.13
C ILE A 292 1.24 1.10 -0.93
N ILE A 293 0.62 1.42 0.20
CA ILE A 293 -0.71 0.96 0.60
C ILE A 293 -1.56 2.20 0.83
N GLY A 294 -2.58 2.38 -0.01
CA GLY A 294 -3.61 3.38 0.15
C GLY A 294 -4.59 3.06 1.27
N ASN A 295 -5.71 3.75 1.29
CA ASN A 295 -6.70 3.68 2.36
C ASN A 295 -8.11 3.56 1.76
N SER A 296 -9.10 4.25 2.34
CA SER A 296 -10.50 4.14 1.93
C SER A 296 -11.01 5.31 1.10
N VAL A 297 -10.15 6.29 0.81
CA VAL A 297 -10.48 7.44 -0.04
C VAL A 297 -9.79 7.29 -1.37
N ALA A 298 -10.25 8.02 -2.39
CA ALA A 298 -9.59 8.05 -3.70
C ALA A 298 -8.13 8.51 -3.55
N ASN A 299 -7.20 7.61 -3.84
CA ASN A 299 -5.78 7.81 -3.68
C ASN A 299 -5.07 8.03 -5.02
N LYS A 300 -3.99 8.83 -5.00
CA LYS A 300 -3.01 8.88 -6.08
C LYS A 300 -1.68 8.33 -5.60
N LEU A 301 -1.29 7.19 -6.15
CA LEU A 301 -0.09 6.46 -5.75
C LEU A 301 0.90 6.42 -6.93
N SER A 302 2.17 6.73 -6.65
CA SER A 302 3.25 6.71 -7.65
C SER A 302 4.43 5.93 -7.10
N GLY A 303 4.86 4.84 -7.74
CA GLY A 303 6.05 4.05 -7.36
C GLY A 303 7.35 4.78 -7.70
N ASN A 304 7.38 5.39 -8.89
CA ASN A 304 8.53 6.04 -9.52
C ASN A 304 9.53 5.06 -10.12
N ALA A 305 10.62 4.72 -9.44
CA ALA A 305 11.64 3.86 -10.02
C ALA A 305 11.98 2.75 -9.03
N GLY A 306 12.19 1.54 -9.54
CA GLY A 306 12.30 0.36 -8.71
C GLY A 306 11.21 -0.64 -9.08
N ASN A 307 11.27 -1.84 -8.50
CA ASN A 307 10.18 -2.80 -8.66
C ASN A 307 9.22 -2.61 -7.50
N ASP A 308 8.15 -1.85 -7.74
CA ASP A 308 7.25 -1.35 -6.71
C ASP A 308 6.02 -2.23 -6.54
N THR A 309 5.40 -2.16 -5.37
CA THR A 309 4.12 -2.81 -5.07
C THR A 309 3.13 -1.76 -4.59
N LEU A 310 2.09 -1.50 -5.39
CA LEU A 310 1.06 -0.50 -5.11
C LEU A 310 -0.27 -1.21 -4.86
N ASN A 311 -0.92 -0.87 -3.75
CA ASN A 311 -2.28 -1.28 -3.42
C ASN A 311 -3.12 -0.03 -3.14
N GLY A 312 -4.14 0.24 -3.96
CA GLY A 312 -5.03 1.40 -3.82
C GLY A 312 -5.88 1.32 -2.55
N GLY A 313 -6.44 0.15 -2.28
CA GLY A 313 -7.24 -0.12 -1.09
C GLY A 313 -8.71 -0.07 -1.43
N ALA A 314 -9.42 0.94 -0.95
CA ALA A 314 -10.80 1.21 -1.35
C ALA A 314 -10.94 2.65 -1.81
N GLY A 315 -11.85 2.92 -2.72
CA GLY A 315 -11.94 4.21 -3.40
C GLY A 315 -11.66 4.04 -4.88
N ASN A 316 -11.80 5.13 -5.65
CA ASN A 316 -11.42 5.11 -7.05
C ASN A 316 -10.02 5.70 -7.15
N ASP A 317 -9.03 4.82 -7.27
CA ASP A 317 -7.63 5.14 -7.12
C ASP A 317 -6.95 5.31 -8.48
N THR A 318 -5.81 6.01 -8.48
CA THR A 318 -4.91 6.08 -9.62
C THR A 318 -3.53 5.62 -9.18
N LEU A 319 -3.08 4.50 -9.74
CA LEU A 319 -1.81 3.87 -9.44
C LEU A 319 -0.89 4.00 -10.65
N ASN A 320 0.31 4.53 -10.44
CA ASN A 320 1.36 4.61 -11.44
C ASN A 320 2.61 3.90 -10.92
N GLY A 321 2.99 2.77 -11.51
CA GLY A 321 4.20 2.01 -11.15
C GLY A 321 5.45 2.85 -11.46
N GLY A 322 5.63 3.18 -12.73
CA GLY A 322 6.70 4.03 -13.21
C GLY A 322 7.74 3.25 -13.99
N VAL A 323 8.96 3.13 -13.45
CA VAL A 323 10.08 2.43 -14.09
C VAL A 323 10.47 1.24 -13.23
N GLY A 324 10.33 0.04 -13.79
CA GLY A 324 10.68 -1.20 -13.13
C GLY A 324 9.57 -2.22 -13.31
N ASN A 325 9.72 -3.38 -12.68
CA ASN A 325 8.70 -4.42 -12.77
C ASN A 325 7.74 -4.28 -11.60
N ASP A 326 6.62 -3.60 -11.83
CA ASP A 326 5.71 -3.18 -10.77
C ASP A 326 4.54 -4.15 -10.59
N THR A 327 3.97 -4.16 -9.39
CA THR A 327 2.73 -4.89 -9.09
C THR A 327 1.68 -3.89 -8.63
N LEU A 328 0.58 -3.79 -9.39
CA LEU A 328 -0.50 -2.83 -9.17
C LEU A 328 -1.79 -3.58 -8.84
N ASN A 329 -2.37 -3.30 -7.67
CA ASN A 329 -3.71 -3.74 -7.30
C ASN A 329 -4.54 -2.51 -6.91
N GLY A 330 -5.57 -2.18 -7.69
CA GLY A 330 -6.47 -1.08 -7.36
C GLY A 330 -7.25 -1.34 -6.06
N GLY A 331 -7.71 -2.57 -5.88
CA GLY A 331 -8.53 -2.97 -4.75
C GLY A 331 -10.01 -2.75 -5.05
N ALA A 332 -10.74 -2.14 -4.12
CA ALA A 332 -12.17 -1.95 -4.24
C ALA A 332 -12.51 -0.56 -4.81
N GLY A 333 -13.15 -0.52 -5.97
CA GLY A 333 -13.57 0.71 -6.62
C GLY A 333 -13.39 0.60 -8.12
N LEU A 334 -13.40 1.73 -8.81
CA LEU A 334 -13.03 1.80 -10.22
C LEU A 334 -11.70 2.53 -10.35
N ASP A 335 -10.64 1.74 -10.54
CA ASP A 335 -9.28 2.23 -10.47
C ASP A 335 -8.67 2.46 -11.86
N GLU A 336 -7.65 3.30 -11.92
CA GLU A 336 -6.78 3.45 -13.07
C GLU A 336 -5.38 2.93 -12.71
N LEU A 337 -4.94 1.91 -13.43
CA LEU A 337 -3.66 1.23 -13.22
C LEU A 337 -2.75 1.52 -14.42
N ILE A 338 -1.59 2.14 -14.14
CA ILE A 338 -0.59 2.53 -15.13
C ILE A 338 0.73 1.88 -14.72
N GLY A 339 1.17 0.85 -15.44
CA GLY A 339 2.40 0.09 -15.15
C GLY A 339 3.62 0.95 -15.44
N GLY A 340 3.85 1.26 -16.71
CA GLY A 340 4.87 2.21 -17.13
C GLY A 340 5.91 1.57 -18.03
N SER A 341 7.15 1.45 -17.56
CA SER A 341 8.24 0.83 -18.31
C SER A 341 8.74 -0.41 -17.59
N ASN A 342 9.14 -1.40 -18.39
CA ASN A 342 9.43 -2.79 -18.06
C ASN A 342 8.17 -3.64 -17.85
N ASN A 343 8.29 -4.78 -17.16
CA ASN A 343 7.28 -5.83 -17.17
C ASN A 343 6.44 -5.76 -15.89
N ASP A 344 5.19 -5.35 -16.03
CA ASP A 344 4.28 -5.04 -14.95
C ASP A 344 3.20 -6.12 -14.75
N LEU A 345 2.70 -6.19 -13.51
CA LEU A 345 1.62 -7.06 -13.10
C LEU A 345 0.43 -6.24 -12.60
N TYR A 346 -0.67 -6.33 -13.33
CA TYR A 346 -1.96 -5.75 -12.94
C TYR A 346 -2.82 -6.82 -12.27
N ILE A 347 -3.32 -6.54 -11.08
CA ILE A 347 -4.23 -7.43 -10.35
C ILE A 347 -5.61 -6.79 -10.37
N LEU A 348 -6.54 -7.44 -11.08
CA LEU A 348 -7.94 -7.05 -11.12
C LEU A 348 -8.74 -7.94 -10.18
N ASP A 349 -9.03 -7.46 -8.98
CA ASP A 349 -9.69 -8.24 -7.93
C ASP A 349 -11.13 -7.82 -7.61
N SER A 350 -11.58 -6.71 -8.20
CA SER A 350 -12.93 -6.17 -8.07
C SER A 350 -13.57 -5.90 -9.44
N VAL A 351 -14.90 -5.92 -9.45
CA VAL A 351 -15.75 -5.48 -10.57
C VAL A 351 -16.86 -4.65 -9.97
N GLU A 352 -17.02 -3.42 -10.45
CA GLU A 352 -18.17 -2.60 -10.11
C GLU A 352 -19.26 -2.76 -11.18
N SER A 353 -20.47 -3.07 -10.73
CA SER A 353 -21.64 -3.14 -11.59
C SER A 353 -22.27 -1.76 -11.72
N VAL A 354 -22.01 -1.08 -12.83
CA VAL A 354 -22.66 0.21 -13.11
C VAL A 354 -24.02 -0.05 -13.75
N PHE A 355 -25.11 0.23 -13.01
CA PHE A 355 -26.45 0.31 -13.55
C PHE A 355 -26.69 1.70 -14.13
N ASN A 356 -26.48 1.87 -15.44
CA ASN A 356 -26.89 3.09 -16.11
C ASN A 356 -28.43 3.10 -16.27
N ILE A 357 -29.10 4.17 -15.80
CA ILE A 357 -30.55 4.33 -15.99
C ILE A 357 -30.84 4.41 -17.49
N GLY A 358 -31.41 3.33 -18.04
CA GLY A 358 -31.71 3.18 -19.47
C GLY A 358 -31.01 1.99 -20.13
N ASP A 359 -30.01 1.40 -19.46
CA ASP A 359 -29.45 0.11 -19.86
C ASP A 359 -30.26 -1.03 -19.21
N LEU A 360 -30.70 -1.99 -20.02
CA LEU A 360 -31.39 -3.19 -19.54
C LEU A 360 -30.40 -4.15 -18.87
N PHE A 361 -29.09 -3.94 -19.06
CA PHE A 361 -28.02 -4.73 -18.51
C PHE A 361 -27.06 -3.82 -17.74
N ALA A 362 -26.53 -4.25 -16.59
CA ALA A 362 -25.42 -3.52 -15.97
C ALA A 362 -24.25 -3.47 -16.97
N THR A 363 -23.46 -2.41 -17.03
CA THR A 363 -22.11 -2.44 -17.62
C THR A 363 -21.15 -2.76 -16.49
N ASN A 364 -20.53 -3.94 -16.52
CA ASN A 364 -19.42 -4.24 -15.61
C ASN A 364 -18.26 -3.36 -16.06
N VAL A 365 -17.71 -2.60 -15.13
CA VAL A 365 -16.53 -1.79 -15.36
C VAL A 365 -15.42 -2.41 -14.51
N TYR A 366 -14.37 -2.87 -15.18
CA TYR A 366 -13.13 -3.30 -14.56
C TYR A 366 -12.26 -2.07 -14.30
N ASP A 367 -11.21 -2.24 -13.49
CA ASP A 367 -10.15 -1.24 -13.45
C ASP A 367 -9.59 -1.02 -14.84
N LYS A 368 -9.26 0.23 -15.11
CA LYS A 368 -8.69 0.66 -16.37
C LYS A 368 -7.18 0.41 -16.35
N VAL A 369 -6.74 -0.59 -17.10
CA VAL A 369 -5.31 -0.83 -17.38
C VAL A 369 -4.85 0.09 -18.52
N THR A 370 -3.74 0.79 -18.31
CA THR A 370 -3.14 1.70 -19.30
C THR A 370 -1.67 1.36 -19.50
N GLU A 371 -1.32 0.94 -20.72
CA GLU A 371 0.06 0.57 -21.06
C GLU A 371 0.70 1.39 -22.19
N LEU A 372 2.02 1.52 -22.12
CA LEU A 372 2.84 2.16 -23.15
C LEU A 372 3.19 1.17 -24.27
N SER A 373 3.28 1.63 -25.52
CA SER A 373 3.57 0.76 -26.69
C SER A 373 4.97 0.12 -26.71
N GLN A 374 5.79 0.37 -25.69
CA GLN A 374 7.11 -0.20 -25.44
C GLN A 374 7.34 -0.31 -23.92
N GLY A 375 6.27 -0.58 -23.15
CA GLY A 375 6.28 -0.75 -21.70
C GLY A 375 7.12 -1.96 -21.34
N GLY A 376 6.69 -3.15 -21.70
CA GLY A 376 7.50 -4.35 -21.58
C GLY A 376 6.73 -5.55 -22.09
N ILE A 377 6.75 -6.62 -21.30
CA ILE A 377 5.85 -7.75 -21.45
C ILE A 377 5.00 -7.81 -20.19
N ASP A 378 3.77 -7.37 -20.30
CA ASP A 378 2.90 -7.07 -19.16
C ASP A 378 1.87 -8.17 -18.94
N THR A 379 1.42 -8.32 -17.70
CA THR A 379 0.47 -9.35 -17.31
C THR A 379 -0.72 -8.76 -16.58
N VAL A 380 -1.93 -9.03 -17.07
CA VAL A 380 -3.15 -8.82 -16.29
C VAL A 380 -3.55 -10.14 -15.65
N LYS A 381 -3.64 -10.14 -14.32
CA LYS A 381 -4.19 -11.21 -13.52
C LYS A 381 -5.59 -10.85 -13.04
N VAL A 382 -6.59 -11.55 -13.56
CA VAL A 382 -7.98 -11.42 -13.10
C VAL A 382 -8.18 -12.35 -11.92
N SER A 383 -8.20 -11.77 -10.72
CA SER A 383 -8.31 -12.47 -9.42
C SER A 383 -9.60 -12.08 -8.70
N ALA A 384 -10.70 -12.18 -9.43
CA ALA A 384 -12.05 -11.97 -8.95
C ALA A 384 -12.31 -12.58 -7.56
N LYS A 385 -12.71 -11.77 -6.58
CA LYS A 385 -13.09 -12.32 -5.25
C LYS A 385 -14.52 -12.87 -5.22
N ASP A 386 -15.34 -12.55 -6.22
CA ASP A 386 -16.72 -12.99 -6.27
C ASP A 386 -17.13 -13.56 -7.64
N ASN A 387 -18.31 -14.18 -7.65
CA ASN A 387 -18.88 -14.83 -8.83
C ASN A 387 -19.40 -13.83 -9.89
N SER A 388 -19.26 -12.50 -9.69
CA SER A 388 -19.76 -11.49 -10.62
C SER A 388 -18.99 -11.45 -11.94
N PHE A 389 -17.80 -12.07 -11.96
CA PHE A 389 -16.91 -12.19 -13.12
C PHE A 389 -17.28 -13.36 -14.06
N LEU A 390 -18.16 -14.27 -13.62
CA LEU A 390 -18.40 -15.57 -14.27
C LEU A 390 -18.97 -15.51 -15.69
N SER A 391 -19.57 -14.40 -16.13
CA SER A 391 -20.37 -14.41 -17.38
C SER A 391 -19.99 -13.37 -18.44
N ARG A 392 -19.00 -12.50 -18.20
CA ARG A 392 -18.76 -11.34 -19.10
C ARG A 392 -17.35 -11.22 -19.63
N GLY A 393 -16.37 -11.72 -18.87
CA GLY A 393 -14.97 -11.77 -19.27
C GLY A 393 -14.25 -10.44 -19.31
N TYR A 394 -12.94 -10.54 -19.21
CA TYR A 394 -12.03 -9.42 -19.32
C TYR A 394 -11.36 -9.43 -20.70
N THR A 395 -11.19 -8.26 -21.30
CA THR A 395 -10.45 -8.09 -22.56
C THR A 395 -9.19 -7.28 -22.27
N LEU A 396 -8.03 -7.77 -22.71
CA LEU A 396 -6.76 -7.06 -22.52
C LEU A 396 -6.83 -5.65 -23.12
N ALA A 397 -6.33 -4.67 -22.36
CA ALA A 397 -6.08 -3.33 -22.87
C ALA A 397 -5.01 -3.38 -23.98
N ALA A 398 -4.93 -2.34 -24.81
CA ALA A 398 -3.87 -2.23 -25.81
C ALA A 398 -2.49 -2.28 -25.15
N ASN A 399 -1.51 -2.85 -25.87
CA ASN A 399 -0.12 -2.99 -25.42
C ASN A 399 0.11 -3.96 -24.25
N VAL A 400 -0.88 -4.76 -23.83
CA VAL A 400 -0.68 -5.81 -22.81
C VAL A 400 -0.59 -7.18 -23.48
N GLU A 401 0.42 -7.98 -23.13
CA GLU A 401 0.70 -9.27 -23.77
C GLU A 401 0.02 -10.46 -23.09
N ASN A 402 -0.05 -10.49 -21.75
CA ASN A 402 -0.47 -11.69 -21.03
C ASN A 402 -1.75 -11.49 -20.22
N LEU A 403 -2.60 -12.52 -20.22
CA LEU A 403 -3.79 -12.62 -19.37
C LEU A 403 -3.72 -13.91 -18.54
N GLU A 404 -3.96 -13.81 -17.23
CA GLU A 404 -4.10 -14.95 -16.32
C GLU A 404 -5.44 -14.88 -15.59
N LEU A 405 -6.27 -15.91 -15.74
CA LEU A 405 -7.52 -16.06 -14.98
C LEU A 405 -7.27 -16.87 -13.71
N THR A 406 -7.76 -16.37 -12.59
CA THR A 406 -7.70 -17.07 -11.29
C THR A 406 -9.02 -16.96 -10.54
N GLY A 407 -9.18 -17.78 -9.48
CA GLY A 407 -10.41 -17.81 -8.70
C GLY A 407 -11.62 -18.19 -9.56
N PRO A 408 -12.75 -17.46 -9.48
CA PRO A 408 -13.96 -17.72 -10.25
C PRO A 408 -13.96 -17.11 -11.66
N ALA A 409 -12.91 -16.42 -12.11
CA ALA A 409 -12.89 -15.88 -13.47
C ALA A 409 -12.81 -17.00 -14.51
N THR A 410 -13.68 -16.99 -15.52
CA THR A 410 -13.74 -18.05 -16.56
C THR A 410 -13.71 -17.53 -17.99
N ASN A 411 -13.76 -16.22 -18.21
CA ASN A 411 -13.81 -15.65 -19.55
C ASN A 411 -12.68 -14.64 -19.74
N GLY A 412 -11.93 -14.74 -20.84
CA GLY A 412 -10.79 -13.88 -21.12
C GLY A 412 -10.56 -13.70 -22.61
N ASN A 413 -10.31 -12.46 -23.04
CA ASN A 413 -10.01 -12.11 -24.42
C ASN A 413 -8.68 -11.37 -24.49
N GLY A 414 -7.87 -11.65 -25.50
CA GLY A 414 -6.70 -10.85 -25.84
C GLY A 414 -7.05 -9.60 -26.66
N ASN A 415 -6.05 -9.03 -27.31
CA ASN A 415 -6.10 -7.78 -28.06
C ASN A 415 -5.56 -7.96 -29.49
N GLU A 416 -4.83 -6.98 -30.03
CA GLU A 416 -4.25 -7.06 -31.38
C GLU A 416 -2.80 -7.61 -31.41
N LEU A 417 -2.24 -7.94 -30.24
CA LEU A 417 -0.89 -8.46 -30.07
C LEU A 417 -0.88 -10.00 -30.03
N ASN A 418 0.32 -10.58 -30.11
CA ASN A 418 0.53 -11.99 -29.82
C ASN A 418 0.39 -12.22 -28.30
N ASN A 419 -0.78 -12.66 -27.86
CA ASN A 419 -1.10 -12.81 -26.45
C ASN A 419 -0.80 -14.21 -25.90
N ILE A 420 -0.42 -14.28 -24.62
CA ILE A 420 -0.46 -15.54 -23.86
C ILE A 420 -1.61 -15.46 -22.86
N ILE A 421 -2.62 -16.29 -23.06
CA ILE A 421 -3.83 -16.34 -22.24
C ILE A 421 -3.85 -17.65 -21.47
N LYS A 422 -3.84 -17.55 -20.14
CA LYS A 422 -3.91 -18.68 -19.22
C LYS A 422 -5.24 -18.67 -18.51
N GLY A 423 -6.00 -19.74 -18.71
CA GLY A 423 -7.19 -20.07 -17.97
C GLY A 423 -6.89 -20.54 -16.54
N ASN A 424 -7.86 -21.21 -15.96
CA ASN A 424 -7.78 -21.92 -14.68
C ASN A 424 -8.42 -23.30 -14.81
N ASN A 425 -8.47 -24.07 -13.72
CA ASN A 425 -9.03 -25.42 -13.74
C ASN A 425 -10.59 -25.48 -13.80
N LEU A 426 -11.24 -24.40 -14.22
CA LEU A 426 -12.68 -24.32 -14.46
C LEU A 426 -12.92 -24.29 -15.97
N SER A 427 -14.13 -24.65 -16.40
CA SER A 427 -14.55 -24.43 -17.79
C SER A 427 -14.39 -22.97 -18.21
N ASN A 428 -13.45 -22.72 -19.12
CA ASN A 428 -13.09 -21.39 -19.58
C ASN A 428 -13.63 -21.10 -20.97
N THR A 429 -13.80 -19.82 -21.28
CA THR A 429 -14.01 -19.29 -22.63
C THR A 429 -12.90 -18.29 -22.90
N LEU A 430 -11.93 -18.68 -23.71
CA LEU A 430 -10.74 -17.90 -24.00
C LEU A 430 -10.71 -17.52 -25.48
N SER A 431 -10.33 -16.28 -25.77
CA SER A 431 -10.24 -15.77 -27.13
C SER A 431 -8.94 -15.03 -27.34
N GLY A 432 -8.13 -15.44 -28.32
CA GLY A 432 -6.83 -14.83 -28.63
C GLY A 432 -6.97 -13.38 -29.10
N GLY A 433 -7.69 -13.16 -30.19
CA GLY A 433 -7.88 -11.82 -30.74
C GLY A 433 -7.30 -11.76 -32.14
N LYS A 434 -6.46 -10.78 -32.44
CA LYS A 434 -5.59 -10.84 -33.64
C LYS A 434 -4.18 -11.16 -33.17
N GLY A 435 -3.33 -11.61 -34.08
CA GLY A 435 -1.96 -11.97 -33.78
C GLY A 435 -1.76 -13.49 -33.70
N ASN A 436 -0.61 -13.91 -33.21
CA ASN A 436 -0.28 -15.32 -32.98
C ASN A 436 -0.39 -15.60 -31.48
N ASP A 437 -1.51 -16.16 -31.06
CA ASP A 437 -1.83 -16.29 -29.64
C ASP A 437 -1.49 -17.67 -29.07
N ILE A 438 -1.31 -17.77 -27.76
CA ILE A 438 -1.21 -19.04 -27.04
C ILE A 438 -2.27 -19.09 -25.95
N LEU A 439 -3.21 -20.03 -26.04
CA LEU A 439 -4.31 -20.20 -25.10
C LEU A 439 -4.14 -21.52 -24.33
N TYR A 440 -4.09 -21.43 -23.01
CA TYR A 440 -4.07 -22.57 -22.08
C TYR A 440 -5.41 -22.65 -21.33
N GLY A 441 -6.22 -23.67 -21.60
CA GLY A 441 -7.46 -23.98 -20.88
C GLY A 441 -7.22 -24.62 -19.50
N TYR A 442 -6.34 -25.62 -19.45
CA TYR A 442 -5.99 -26.45 -18.29
C TYR A 442 -6.98 -27.59 -17.99
N ASP A 443 -7.78 -27.50 -16.94
CA ASP A 443 -8.77 -28.54 -16.60
C ASP A 443 -10.16 -27.91 -16.75
N GLY A 444 -11.19 -28.73 -16.89
CA GLY A 444 -12.54 -28.23 -17.16
C GLY A 444 -12.84 -28.23 -18.66
N SER A 445 -14.12 -28.19 -19.01
CA SER A 445 -14.50 -28.19 -20.43
C SER A 445 -14.36 -26.79 -21.02
N ASP A 446 -13.33 -26.57 -21.81
CA ASP A 446 -12.93 -25.25 -22.27
C ASP A 446 -13.43 -24.92 -23.68
N PHE A 447 -13.56 -23.63 -23.96
CA PHE A 447 -13.89 -23.08 -25.26
C PHE A 447 -12.79 -22.13 -25.69
N LEU A 448 -11.91 -22.58 -26.57
CA LEU A 448 -10.68 -21.87 -26.97
C LEU A 448 -10.81 -21.36 -28.40
N VAL A 449 -10.77 -20.04 -28.56
CA VAL A 449 -10.94 -19.36 -29.84
C VAL A 449 -9.64 -18.68 -30.24
N GLY A 450 -8.96 -19.22 -31.25
CA GLY A 450 -7.76 -18.56 -31.80
C GLY A 450 -8.09 -17.24 -32.51
N ASN A 451 -9.27 -17.16 -33.14
CA ASN A 451 -9.72 -16.05 -34.00
C ASN A 451 -8.92 -15.84 -35.30
N GLY A 452 -8.06 -16.79 -35.71
CA GLY A 452 -7.38 -16.80 -37.01
C GLY A 452 -8.25 -16.27 -38.16
N GLY A 453 -7.99 -15.03 -38.56
CA GLY A 453 -8.84 -14.28 -39.47
C GLY A 453 -8.08 -13.24 -40.28
N SER A 454 -6.87 -12.87 -39.87
CA SER A 454 -5.92 -12.12 -40.69
C SER A 454 -4.89 -13.07 -41.31
N LEU A 455 -4.47 -12.79 -42.54
CA LEU A 455 -3.44 -13.58 -43.23
C LEU A 455 -2.15 -13.68 -42.38
N ASN A 456 -1.67 -14.91 -42.14
CA ASN A 456 -0.44 -15.26 -41.41
C ASN A 456 -0.54 -15.42 -39.89
N GLU A 457 -1.75 -15.49 -39.32
CA GLU A 457 -1.97 -15.76 -37.89
C GLU A 457 -1.89 -17.27 -37.56
N LYS A 458 -1.17 -17.61 -36.48
CA LYS A 458 -0.87 -18.97 -36.03
C LYS A 458 -1.03 -19.10 -34.52
N ASP A 459 -2.24 -19.43 -34.10
CA ASP A 459 -2.57 -19.62 -32.69
C ASP A 459 -2.18 -21.01 -32.21
N ILE A 460 -1.82 -21.13 -30.93
CA ILE A 460 -1.59 -22.39 -30.24
C ILE A 460 -2.69 -22.54 -29.18
N LEU A 461 -3.49 -23.59 -29.29
CA LEU A 461 -4.60 -23.88 -28.38
C LEU A 461 -4.29 -25.17 -27.62
N ILE A 462 -4.44 -25.09 -26.29
CA ILE A 462 -4.09 -26.17 -25.36
C ILE A 462 -5.27 -26.31 -24.39
N GLY A 463 -6.14 -27.30 -24.61
CA GLY A 463 -7.37 -27.51 -23.84
C GLY A 463 -7.07 -28.14 -22.48
N GLY A 464 -6.56 -29.36 -22.52
CA GLY A 464 -5.99 -30.08 -21.40
C GLY A 464 -6.63 -31.45 -21.25
N SER A 465 -7.02 -31.82 -20.02
CA SER A 465 -7.43 -33.20 -19.72
C SER A 465 -8.92 -33.49 -19.96
N SER A 466 -9.74 -32.45 -20.10
CA SER A 466 -11.20 -32.50 -20.11
C SER A 466 -11.77 -32.44 -21.54
N SER A 467 -13.10 -32.25 -21.68
CA SER A 467 -13.74 -32.16 -23.01
C SER A 467 -13.75 -30.72 -23.49
N ASP A 468 -12.90 -30.43 -24.47
CA ASP A 468 -12.64 -29.06 -24.91
C ASP A 468 -13.21 -28.79 -26.30
N THR A 469 -13.48 -27.51 -26.59
CA THR A 469 -13.95 -27.03 -27.88
C THR A 469 -12.97 -26.02 -28.44
N PHE A 470 -12.34 -26.38 -29.55
CA PHE A 470 -11.41 -25.52 -30.27
C PHE A 470 -12.10 -24.84 -31.45
N VAL A 471 -12.06 -23.51 -31.49
CA VAL A 471 -12.66 -22.70 -32.57
C VAL A 471 -11.56 -22.11 -33.44
N LEU A 472 -11.51 -22.59 -34.67
CA LEU A 472 -10.51 -22.25 -35.67
C LEU A 472 -11.07 -21.18 -36.62
N GLY A 473 -11.07 -19.91 -36.19
CA GLY A 473 -11.20 -18.74 -37.08
C GLY A 473 -12.40 -18.69 -38.05
N ASP A 474 -12.38 -17.73 -39.00
CA ASP A 474 -13.30 -17.68 -40.15
C ASP A 474 -12.54 -17.97 -41.46
N LEU A 475 -12.82 -19.13 -42.05
CA LEU A 475 -12.25 -19.58 -43.32
C LEU A 475 -12.61 -18.68 -44.51
N SER A 476 -13.63 -17.81 -44.39
CA SER A 476 -14.07 -16.94 -45.49
C SER A 476 -12.94 -16.04 -46.04
N GLN A 477 -11.93 -15.74 -45.22
CA GLN A 477 -10.76 -14.94 -45.58
C GLN A 477 -9.70 -15.72 -46.39
N ILE A 478 -9.66 -17.05 -46.25
CA ILE A 478 -8.70 -17.93 -46.94
C ILE A 478 -9.04 -18.05 -48.44
N PHE A 479 -10.32 -17.94 -48.81
CA PHE A 479 -10.79 -18.11 -50.19
C PHE A 479 -10.31 -17.05 -51.18
N TYR A 480 -9.81 -15.90 -50.71
CA TYR A 480 -9.46 -14.77 -51.59
C TYR A 480 -7.98 -14.73 -52.02
N TYR A 481 -7.09 -15.49 -51.37
CA TYR A 481 -5.67 -15.49 -51.72
C TYR A 481 -5.08 -16.91 -51.64
N ASN A 482 -4.68 -17.44 -52.79
CA ASN A 482 -4.00 -18.73 -52.94
C ASN A 482 -2.52 -18.65 -52.52
N THR A 483 -2.28 -18.10 -51.33
CA THR A 483 -0.98 -17.98 -50.67
C THR A 483 -1.21 -18.33 -49.21
N GLY A 484 -0.70 -19.48 -48.79
CA GLY A 484 -1.02 -20.12 -47.52
C GLY A 484 -0.69 -19.34 -46.25
N ASP A 485 -1.01 -20.01 -45.14
CA ASP A 485 -0.48 -19.83 -43.79
C ASP A 485 -1.34 -19.11 -42.75
N SER A 486 -2.64 -19.42 -42.62
CA SER A 486 -3.36 -19.14 -41.35
C SER A 486 -3.87 -20.46 -40.77
N TYR A 487 -3.19 -20.97 -39.73
CA TYR A 487 -3.48 -22.28 -39.12
C TYR A 487 -3.34 -22.20 -37.60
N ALA A 488 -4.31 -22.72 -36.84
CA ALA A 488 -4.09 -22.97 -35.43
C ALA A 488 -3.40 -24.33 -35.22
N THR A 489 -2.65 -24.46 -34.12
CA THR A 489 -2.07 -25.71 -33.66
C THR A 489 -2.76 -26.14 -32.38
N ILE A 490 -3.36 -27.34 -32.38
CA ILE A 490 -3.91 -27.98 -31.18
C ILE A 490 -2.89 -29.02 -30.73
N THR A 491 -2.45 -28.95 -29.47
CA THR A 491 -1.31 -29.77 -29.01
C THR A 491 -1.67 -30.94 -28.09
N ASP A 492 -2.91 -31.02 -27.64
CA ASP A 492 -3.36 -31.99 -26.64
C ASP A 492 -4.69 -32.67 -27.00
N TRP A 493 -4.98 -32.79 -28.30
CA TRP A 493 -6.22 -33.34 -28.81
C TRP A 493 -6.56 -34.75 -28.29
N GLN A 494 -7.76 -34.90 -27.74
CA GLN A 494 -8.34 -36.14 -27.26
C GLN A 494 -9.50 -36.62 -28.15
N VAL A 495 -9.24 -37.68 -28.92
CA VAL A 495 -10.23 -38.27 -29.85
C VAL A 495 -11.52 -38.69 -29.12
N GLY A 496 -12.65 -38.16 -29.57
CA GLY A 496 -13.99 -38.49 -29.05
C GLY A 496 -14.33 -37.81 -27.71
N VAL A 497 -13.43 -36.97 -27.20
CA VAL A 497 -13.60 -36.16 -25.99
C VAL A 497 -13.67 -34.69 -26.40
N ASP A 498 -12.72 -34.24 -27.21
CA ASP A 498 -12.65 -32.88 -27.71
C ASP A 498 -13.50 -32.66 -28.96
N LYS A 499 -13.77 -31.39 -29.27
CA LYS A 499 -14.55 -30.94 -30.42
C LYS A 499 -13.82 -29.84 -31.16
N ILE A 500 -13.97 -29.81 -32.48
CA ILE A 500 -13.50 -28.71 -33.33
C ILE A 500 -14.69 -28.02 -33.97
N GLN A 501 -14.65 -26.69 -33.96
CA GLN A 501 -15.56 -25.83 -34.71
C GLN A 501 -14.76 -24.96 -35.68
N VAL A 502 -15.28 -24.83 -36.90
CA VAL A 502 -14.70 -23.98 -37.93
C VAL A 502 -15.79 -23.07 -38.48
N LYS A 503 -15.52 -21.77 -38.58
CA LYS A 503 -16.47 -20.82 -39.16
C LYS A 503 -16.15 -20.62 -40.65
N ALA A 504 -17.18 -20.55 -41.49
CA ALA A 504 -17.08 -20.26 -42.92
C ALA A 504 -18.15 -19.24 -43.30
N GLY A 505 -17.81 -17.95 -43.19
CA GLY A 505 -18.76 -16.85 -43.31
C GLY A 505 -19.83 -16.90 -42.21
N ASN A 506 -21.10 -17.04 -42.60
CA ASN A 506 -22.21 -17.15 -41.65
C ASN A 506 -22.47 -18.59 -41.16
N TYR A 507 -21.72 -19.58 -41.66
CA TYR A 507 -21.93 -20.99 -41.33
C TYR A 507 -20.90 -21.46 -40.29
N THR A 508 -21.35 -22.29 -39.34
CA THR A 508 -20.47 -23.00 -38.40
C THR A 508 -20.47 -24.47 -38.78
N LEU A 509 -19.28 -24.99 -39.09
CA LEU A 509 -19.05 -26.41 -39.32
C LEU A 509 -18.67 -27.06 -37.98
N THR A 510 -19.43 -28.06 -37.56
CA THR A 510 -19.15 -28.91 -36.39
C THR A 510 -18.78 -30.32 -36.86
N GLU A 511 -18.06 -31.13 -36.06
CA GLU A 511 -17.56 -32.47 -36.42
C GLU A 511 -18.50 -33.34 -37.28
N GLY A 512 -19.82 -33.30 -37.05
CA GLY A 512 -20.80 -34.05 -37.86
C GLY A 512 -20.99 -33.61 -39.32
N ASN A 513 -20.52 -32.42 -39.70
CA ASN A 513 -20.61 -31.85 -41.06
C ASN A 513 -19.35 -32.09 -41.89
N PHE A 514 -18.24 -32.40 -41.24
CA PHE A 514 -17.07 -32.97 -41.87
C PHE A 514 -17.44 -34.45 -42.08
N GLY A 515 -17.32 -35.02 -43.29
CA GLY A 515 -17.71 -36.41 -43.58
C GLY A 515 -16.83 -37.45 -42.87
N LEU A 516 -16.77 -37.41 -41.54
CA LEU A 516 -15.79 -38.01 -40.66
C LEU A 516 -16.39 -39.25 -40.02
N GLY A 517 -16.01 -40.41 -40.52
CA GLY A 517 -16.16 -41.65 -39.77
C GLY A 517 -15.14 -41.67 -38.64
N SER A 518 -15.58 -41.38 -37.40
CA SER A 518 -15.04 -41.88 -36.12
C SER A 518 -13.52 -41.87 -35.81
N SER A 519 -12.63 -41.31 -36.62
CA SER A 519 -11.20 -41.24 -36.32
C SER A 519 -10.52 -40.04 -36.96
N ILE A 520 -10.18 -39.04 -36.14
CA ILE A 520 -9.11 -38.07 -36.47
C ILE A 520 -7.79 -38.78 -36.16
N THR A 521 -6.94 -38.96 -37.17
CA THR A 521 -5.60 -39.52 -36.96
C THR A 521 -4.68 -38.41 -36.43
N LEU A 522 -4.01 -38.68 -35.32
CA LEU A 522 -3.05 -37.78 -34.67
C LEU A 522 -1.84 -37.50 -35.59
N ASP A 523 -1.23 -36.33 -35.48
CA ASP A 523 -0.13 -35.83 -36.35
C ASP A 523 -0.53 -35.59 -37.82
N THR A 524 -1.77 -35.14 -38.06
CA THR A 524 -2.29 -34.82 -39.40
C THR A 524 -2.73 -33.35 -39.52
N GLY A 525 -2.67 -32.82 -40.74
CA GLY A 525 -3.29 -31.54 -41.08
C GLY A 525 -4.78 -31.72 -41.35
N LEU A 526 -5.61 -30.82 -40.82
CA LEU A 526 -6.99 -30.65 -41.28
C LEU A 526 -6.97 -29.86 -42.58
N TYR A 527 -7.67 -30.32 -43.62
CA TYR A 527 -7.69 -29.63 -44.93
C TYR A 527 -9.09 -29.20 -45.36
N TYR A 528 -9.18 -28.00 -45.94
CA TYR A 528 -10.34 -27.52 -46.68
C TYR A 528 -9.90 -27.07 -48.08
N ASN A 529 -10.51 -27.59 -49.15
CA ASN A 529 -10.14 -27.29 -50.54
C ASN A 529 -8.64 -27.47 -50.90
N ASN A 530 -7.98 -28.47 -50.30
CA ASN A 530 -6.53 -28.76 -50.42
C ASN A 530 -5.59 -27.79 -49.68
N ASP A 531 -6.11 -26.78 -49.00
CA ASP A 531 -5.33 -25.95 -48.07
C ASP A 531 -5.45 -26.52 -46.66
N ILE A 532 -4.36 -26.45 -45.88
CA ILE A 532 -4.38 -26.82 -44.46
C ILE A 532 -5.25 -25.78 -43.73
N ILE A 533 -5.85 -26.11 -42.60
CA ILE A 533 -6.60 -25.15 -41.76
C ILE A 533 -6.21 -25.27 -40.28
N ALA A 534 -5.68 -26.42 -39.86
CA ALA A 534 -5.07 -26.61 -38.54
C ALA A 534 -4.13 -27.82 -38.53
N TYR A 535 -3.18 -27.81 -37.60
CA TYR A 535 -2.36 -28.98 -37.26
C TYR A 535 -2.79 -29.53 -35.90
N ILE A 536 -2.97 -30.85 -35.82
CA ILE A 536 -3.30 -31.55 -34.58
C ILE A 536 -2.09 -32.40 -34.18
N GLN A 537 -1.46 -32.05 -33.07
CA GLN A 537 -0.30 -32.74 -32.51
C GLN A 537 -0.68 -33.44 -31.20
N ASP A 538 -0.18 -34.65 -30.95
CA ASP A 538 -0.31 -35.37 -29.67
C ASP A 538 1.04 -35.40 -28.94
N ILE A 539 1.18 -34.65 -27.84
CA ILE A 539 2.42 -34.62 -27.05
C ILE A 539 2.65 -35.94 -26.27
N GLY A 540 1.65 -36.83 -26.17
CA GLY A 540 1.73 -38.14 -25.52
C GLY A 540 2.56 -39.19 -26.27
N LYS A 541 2.93 -38.95 -27.53
CA LYS A 541 3.80 -39.82 -28.33
C LYS A 541 5.07 -39.07 -28.75
N ASN A 542 6.13 -39.22 -27.96
CA ASN A 542 7.49 -38.96 -28.41
C ASN A 542 7.85 -39.89 -29.60
N GLN A 543 7.47 -39.57 -30.84
CA GLN A 543 8.16 -39.88 -32.11
C GLN A 543 7.35 -39.29 -33.29
N ILE A 544 7.93 -38.30 -33.97
CA ILE A 544 7.44 -37.81 -35.27
C ILE A 544 7.58 -38.94 -36.29
N ASN A 545 6.46 -39.44 -36.83
CA ASN A 545 6.47 -40.20 -38.06
C ASN A 545 5.44 -39.61 -39.03
N MET A 546 5.90 -38.72 -39.91
CA MET A 546 5.10 -38.11 -40.97
C MET A 546 4.71 -39.19 -41.99
N GLN A 547 3.61 -39.91 -41.75
CA GLN A 547 2.97 -40.72 -42.77
C GLN A 547 1.48 -40.37 -42.88
N GLN A 548 1.19 -39.68 -43.98
CA GLN A 548 -0.08 -39.35 -44.62
C GLN A 548 -1.32 -40.14 -44.16
N ASP A 549 -2.16 -39.49 -43.38
CA ASP A 549 -3.62 -39.68 -43.40
C ASP A 549 -4.26 -38.30 -43.56
N PHE A 550 -5.16 -38.15 -44.52
CA PHE A 550 -5.73 -36.85 -44.93
C PHE A 550 -7.24 -36.81 -44.67
N ILE A 551 -7.72 -35.72 -44.08
CA ILE A 551 -9.14 -35.40 -43.97
C ILE A 551 -9.42 -34.22 -44.91
N SER A 552 -10.19 -34.46 -45.97
CA SER A 552 -10.60 -33.44 -46.94
C SER A 552 -12.09 -33.12 -46.83
N LEU A 553 -12.43 -31.83 -46.85
CA LEU A 553 -13.81 -31.34 -46.89
C LEU A 553 -14.30 -31.27 -48.34
N THR A 554 -15.50 -31.80 -48.60
CA THR A 554 -16.15 -31.67 -49.92
C THR A 554 -17.12 -30.49 -49.92
N PRO A 555 -17.29 -29.78 -51.06
CA PRO A 555 -18.08 -28.54 -51.15
C PRO A 555 -19.58 -28.65 -50.82
N SER A 556 -20.12 -29.84 -50.54
CA SER A 556 -21.56 -30.06 -50.31
C SER A 556 -22.02 -29.84 -48.86
N ALA A 557 -21.19 -29.24 -47.99
CA ALA A 557 -21.47 -29.02 -46.57
C ALA A 557 -21.72 -27.54 -46.20
N ILE A 558 -22.14 -26.70 -47.15
CA ILE A 558 -22.60 -25.32 -46.94
C ILE A 558 -24.12 -25.26 -47.05
#